data_AF-A0A4U6R851-F1
#
_entry.id   AF-A0A4U6R851-F1
#
_cell.length_a   1.000
_cell.length_b   1.000
_cell.length_c   1.000
_cell.angle_alpha   90.00
_cell.angle_beta   90.00
_cell.angle_gamma   90.00
#
_symmetry.space_group_name_H-M   'P 1'
#
loop_
_entity.id
_entity.type
_entity.pdbx_description
1 polymer ?
#
loop_
_entity_poly.entity_id
_entity_poly.type
_entity_poly.pdbx_seq_one_letter_code
_entity_poly.pdbx_strand_id
1 'polypeptide(L)'
;MKYLYLIRHAKSSWADDSLGDHQRPLNSRGRKQLGPMSKAVRAAGVLDGPIFCSNATRAQQTLDGLIPGDLRRNTYVEPALYTFNHKLLIDWLRERQEEESITLIGHNPALEELAGYLLKQAPESFPTCGFMQIALPVKNWHKLARNKGRLKQFLTPKDVSYEQFNRKRLKLPGNEDTPLTRHIPETLQHQYQRIRDLETGVIRGFDDEFLHQYRIAIRRSRAIAESVSETGGDSDLRKATKALKRHARATSQLRDLHVFLADLERWQLKAETQSALVSSGARSHFANLADLEHRALAKRMAGKKYRKDMDSWHQLITSHYFEKKTRKLTTADIRKALNRRIKQYNTLTQQLSQQAPDDDYHSLRKLLKRIRYLAELNKPAFRKMLRQLKQRQHRFGDFQDLRVQIDMLTSFRNGIATEPDMLEPVAGLNDLIAGLTAEKTSVRDDILTLGGIDGHPVL
;
A
#
# COMPACT_ATOMS: atom_id res chain seq x y z
N MET A 1 1.18 10.36 -33.64
CA MET A 1 0.82 9.11 -32.93
C MET A 1 -0.43 9.43 -32.13
N LYS A 2 -1.38 8.51 -31.97
CA LYS A 2 -2.63 8.78 -31.24
C LYS A 2 -2.71 7.94 -29.95
N TYR A 3 -3.41 8.42 -28.93
CA TYR A 3 -3.65 7.71 -27.67
C TYR A 3 -5.14 7.54 -27.39
N LEU A 4 -5.57 6.30 -27.11
CA LEU A 4 -6.94 5.99 -26.75
C LEU A 4 -6.99 5.50 -25.31
N TYR A 5 -7.73 6.20 -24.48
CA TYR A 5 -8.01 5.81 -23.10
C TYR A 5 -9.41 5.21 -23.03
N LEU A 6 -9.51 3.97 -22.56
CA LEU A 6 -10.80 3.31 -22.36
C LEU A 6 -11.06 3.18 -20.87
N ILE A 7 -12.26 3.56 -20.43
CA ILE A 7 -12.74 3.40 -19.06
C ILE A 7 -14.09 2.69 -19.11
N ARG A 8 -14.18 1.50 -18.52
CA ARG A 8 -15.48 0.88 -18.29
C ARG A 8 -16.13 1.50 -17.06
N HIS A 9 -17.41 1.82 -17.13
CA HIS A 9 -18.16 2.32 -15.97
C HIS A 9 -17.99 1.42 -14.72
N ALA A 10 -18.08 2.03 -13.54
CA ALA A 10 -18.01 1.32 -12.27
C ALA A 10 -19.26 0.47 -12.02
N LYS A 11 -19.22 -0.38 -10.98
CA LYS A 11 -20.27 -1.39 -10.75
C LYS A 11 -21.63 -0.73 -10.47
N SER A 12 -22.64 -1.05 -11.27
CA SER A 12 -24.02 -0.58 -11.14
C SER A 12 -24.85 -1.37 -10.11
N SER A 13 -25.95 -0.77 -9.66
CA SER A 13 -26.96 -1.38 -8.80
C SER A 13 -28.02 -2.11 -9.63
N TRP A 14 -28.62 -3.13 -9.04
CA TRP A 14 -29.86 -3.80 -9.48
C TRP A 14 -30.89 -3.79 -8.34
N ALA A 15 -30.75 -2.88 -7.37
CA ALA A 15 -31.58 -2.88 -6.16
C ALA A 15 -32.96 -2.25 -6.35
N ASP A 16 -33.17 -1.58 -7.48
CA ASP A 16 -34.42 -0.91 -7.83
C ASP A 16 -34.85 -1.41 -9.21
N ASP A 17 -35.86 -2.28 -9.23
CA ASP A 17 -36.37 -2.91 -10.44
C ASP A 17 -37.26 -1.97 -11.26
N SER A 18 -37.61 -0.78 -10.73
CA SER A 18 -38.38 0.24 -11.46
C SER A 18 -37.54 1.04 -12.46
N LEU A 19 -36.21 0.99 -12.35
CA LEU A 19 -35.30 1.73 -13.22
C LEU A 19 -34.91 0.91 -14.46
N GLY A 20 -35.13 1.48 -15.64
CA GLY A 20 -34.59 0.92 -16.90
C GLY A 20 -33.06 0.89 -16.92
N ASP A 21 -32.44 0.04 -17.76
CA ASP A 21 -30.98 -0.17 -17.70
C ASP A 21 -30.16 1.13 -17.77
N HIS A 22 -30.60 2.07 -18.60
CA HIS A 22 -29.94 3.37 -18.82
C HIS A 22 -29.85 4.22 -17.54
N GLN A 23 -30.88 4.18 -16.69
CA GLN A 23 -31.02 5.00 -15.48
C GLN A 23 -30.35 4.39 -14.24
N ARG A 24 -29.82 3.16 -14.36
CA ARG A 24 -29.27 2.44 -13.21
C ARG A 24 -28.07 3.16 -12.60
N PRO A 25 -28.09 3.49 -11.30
CA PRO A 25 -26.98 4.16 -10.64
C PRO A 25 -25.86 3.18 -10.29
N LEU A 26 -24.72 3.73 -9.87
CA LEU A 26 -23.65 2.96 -9.22
C LEU A 26 -24.15 2.36 -7.90
N ASN A 27 -23.63 1.18 -7.55
CA ASN A 27 -23.79 0.63 -6.20
C ASN A 27 -22.69 1.14 -5.26
N SER A 28 -22.80 0.81 -3.97
CA SER A 28 -21.81 1.20 -2.95
C SER A 28 -20.39 0.76 -3.29
N ARG A 29 -20.23 -0.41 -3.90
CA ARG A 29 -18.92 -0.90 -4.38
C ARG A 29 -18.39 -0.06 -5.54
N GLY A 30 -19.23 0.27 -6.52
CA GLY A 30 -18.85 1.11 -7.65
C GLY A 30 -18.32 2.46 -7.18
N ARG A 31 -19.03 3.12 -6.26
CA ARG A 31 -18.60 4.40 -5.68
C ARG A 31 -17.24 4.32 -4.96
N LYS A 32 -17.02 3.27 -4.14
CA LYS A 32 -15.75 3.05 -3.43
C LYS A 32 -14.55 2.83 -4.36
N GLN A 33 -14.77 2.40 -5.61
CA GLN A 33 -13.69 2.16 -6.57
C GLN A 33 -13.17 3.45 -7.22
N LEU A 34 -13.99 4.51 -7.24
CA LEU A 34 -13.68 5.73 -8.01
C LEU A 34 -12.51 6.52 -7.42
N GLY A 35 -12.49 6.74 -6.11
CA GLY A 35 -11.44 7.51 -5.45
C GLY A 35 -10.02 7.00 -5.74
N PRO A 36 -9.72 5.71 -5.49
CA PRO A 36 -8.41 5.13 -5.82
C PRO A 36 -8.09 5.17 -7.32
N MET A 37 -9.08 4.92 -8.18
CA MET A 37 -8.88 4.95 -9.63
C MET A 37 -8.64 6.37 -10.17
N SER A 38 -9.26 7.40 -9.59
CA SER A 38 -9.12 8.81 -10.00
C SER A 38 -7.66 9.26 -10.05
N LYS A 39 -6.90 9.00 -8.99
CA LYS A 39 -5.47 9.35 -8.93
C LYS A 39 -4.70 8.65 -10.06
N ALA A 40 -4.97 7.36 -10.25
CA ALA A 40 -4.24 6.54 -11.21
C ALA A 40 -4.51 6.91 -12.67
N VAL A 41 -5.76 7.18 -13.04
CA VAL A 41 -6.12 7.54 -14.42
C VAL A 41 -5.67 8.95 -14.79
N ARG A 42 -5.68 9.90 -13.84
CA ARG A 42 -5.15 11.25 -14.06
C ARG A 42 -3.64 11.22 -14.28
N ALA A 43 -2.91 10.46 -13.48
CA ALA A 43 -1.46 10.27 -13.67
C ALA A 43 -1.11 9.60 -15.01
N ALA A 44 -2.07 8.93 -15.65
CA ALA A 44 -1.89 8.27 -16.94
C ALA A 44 -2.19 9.17 -18.15
N GLY A 45 -2.62 10.43 -17.95
CA GLY A 45 -2.87 11.39 -19.04
C GLY A 45 -4.32 11.44 -19.56
N VAL A 46 -5.31 10.97 -18.77
CA VAL A 46 -6.73 11.00 -19.17
C VAL A 46 -7.26 12.42 -19.46
N LEU A 47 -6.60 13.44 -18.92
CA LEU A 47 -6.95 14.85 -19.10
C LEU A 47 -6.23 15.52 -20.29
N ASP A 48 -5.36 14.81 -21.01
CA ASP A 48 -4.53 15.37 -22.09
C ASP A 48 -5.34 15.70 -23.36
N GLY A 49 -6.57 15.18 -23.46
CA GLY A 49 -7.49 15.43 -24.57
C GLY A 49 -8.95 15.31 -24.14
N PRO A 50 -9.90 15.32 -25.08
CA PRO A 50 -11.32 15.27 -24.76
C PRO A 50 -11.74 13.93 -24.13
N ILE A 51 -12.64 14.05 -23.16
CA ILE A 51 -13.31 12.93 -22.50
C ILE A 51 -14.74 12.84 -23.02
N PHE A 52 -15.07 11.72 -23.64
CA PHE A 52 -16.43 11.41 -24.06
C PHE A 52 -17.01 10.35 -23.16
N CYS A 53 -18.20 10.61 -22.62
CA CYS A 53 -18.87 9.74 -21.66
C CYS A 53 -20.27 9.39 -22.13
N SER A 54 -20.61 8.10 -22.09
CA SER A 54 -21.98 7.61 -22.32
C SER A 54 -22.98 8.33 -21.41
N ASN A 55 -24.15 8.69 -21.94
CA ASN A 55 -25.22 9.36 -21.21
C ASN A 55 -25.90 8.48 -20.14
N ALA A 56 -25.56 7.19 -20.02
CA ALA A 56 -26.10 6.33 -18.98
C ALA A 56 -25.69 6.80 -17.57
N THR A 57 -26.62 6.74 -16.62
CA THR A 57 -26.44 7.28 -15.25
C THR A 57 -25.18 6.74 -14.57
N ARG A 58 -24.91 5.42 -14.66
CA ARG A 58 -23.70 4.79 -14.10
C ARG A 58 -22.40 5.29 -14.75
N ALA A 59 -22.41 5.65 -16.03
CA ALA A 59 -21.22 6.15 -16.73
C ALA A 59 -20.95 7.59 -16.30
N GLN A 60 -21.99 8.43 -16.25
CA GLN A 60 -21.91 9.81 -15.71
C GLN A 60 -21.42 9.82 -14.26
N GLN A 61 -22.00 8.99 -13.38
CA GLN A 61 -21.52 8.85 -12.00
C GLN A 61 -20.11 8.27 -11.88
N THR A 62 -19.62 7.56 -12.91
CA THR A 62 -18.22 7.13 -12.96
C THR A 62 -17.31 8.30 -13.32
N LEU A 63 -17.68 9.11 -14.32
CA LEU A 63 -17.01 10.35 -14.67
C LEU A 63 -16.92 11.30 -13.47
N ASP A 64 -18.07 11.70 -12.91
CA ASP A 64 -18.37 11.60 -11.48
C ASP A 64 -17.18 11.60 -10.52
N GLY A 65 -16.94 10.41 -9.97
CA GLY A 65 -15.89 10.22 -8.98
C GLY A 65 -14.48 10.04 -9.54
N LEU A 66 -14.29 9.91 -10.86
CA LEU A 66 -12.94 9.81 -11.45
C LEU A 66 -12.33 11.19 -11.69
N ILE A 67 -13.11 12.14 -12.22
CA ILE A 67 -12.63 13.46 -12.61
C ILE A 67 -13.40 14.51 -11.81
N PRO A 68 -12.75 15.21 -10.86
CA PRO A 68 -13.33 16.36 -10.16
C PRO A 68 -13.88 17.42 -11.11
N GLY A 69 -14.95 18.11 -10.71
CA GLY A 69 -15.71 19.02 -11.59
C GLY A 69 -14.87 20.16 -12.19
N ASP A 70 -13.94 20.72 -11.42
CA ASP A 70 -12.99 21.76 -11.81
C ASP A 70 -12.03 21.33 -12.93
N LEU A 71 -11.86 20.02 -13.14
CA LEU A 71 -10.98 19.43 -14.15
C LEU A 71 -11.73 18.99 -15.42
N ARG A 72 -13.05 19.20 -15.53
CA ARG A 72 -13.88 18.66 -16.62
C ARG A 72 -14.01 19.54 -17.86
N ARG A 73 -13.11 20.51 -18.06
CA ARG A 73 -13.24 21.53 -19.12
C ARG A 73 -13.42 20.97 -20.53
N ASN A 74 -12.89 19.78 -20.81
CA ASN A 74 -12.95 19.13 -22.12
C ASN A 74 -13.73 17.80 -22.05
N THR A 75 -14.94 17.84 -21.50
CA THR A 75 -15.78 16.65 -21.28
C THR A 75 -17.12 16.77 -21.98
N TYR A 76 -17.49 15.72 -22.72
CA TYR A 76 -18.70 15.68 -23.54
C TYR A 76 -19.54 14.45 -23.19
N VAL A 77 -20.85 14.65 -23.09
CA VAL A 77 -21.81 13.56 -23.01
C VAL A 77 -22.11 13.10 -24.43
N GLU A 78 -21.88 11.82 -24.71
CA GLU A 78 -22.00 11.24 -26.05
C GLU A 78 -22.98 10.05 -26.02
N PRO A 79 -24.24 10.24 -26.46
CA PRO A 79 -25.23 9.16 -26.51
C PRO A 79 -24.77 7.95 -27.34
N ALA A 80 -23.96 8.16 -28.39
CA ALA A 80 -23.43 7.07 -29.21
C ALA A 80 -22.55 6.08 -28.43
N LEU A 81 -22.00 6.49 -27.28
CA LEU A 81 -21.21 5.62 -26.41
C LEU A 81 -22.06 4.70 -25.52
N TYR A 82 -23.38 4.89 -25.45
CA TYR A 82 -24.30 3.87 -24.94
C TYR A 82 -24.50 2.77 -25.99
N THR A 83 -23.44 2.01 -26.24
CA THR A 83 -23.42 0.91 -27.21
C THR A 83 -22.78 -0.33 -26.64
N PHE A 84 -23.21 -1.47 -27.18
CA PHE A 84 -22.73 -2.80 -26.86
C PHE A 84 -22.05 -3.47 -28.07
N ASN A 85 -21.84 -2.71 -29.15
CA ASN A 85 -21.20 -3.17 -30.39
C ASN A 85 -19.92 -2.36 -30.66
N HIS A 86 -18.76 -3.02 -30.66
CA HIS A 86 -17.47 -2.35 -30.88
C HIS A 86 -17.31 -1.72 -32.27
N LYS A 87 -18.02 -2.19 -33.29
CA LYS A 87 -17.94 -1.62 -34.65
C LYS A 87 -18.41 -0.16 -34.66
N LEU A 88 -19.48 0.14 -33.93
CA LEU A 88 -19.99 1.50 -33.78
C LEU A 88 -18.96 2.42 -33.10
N LEU A 89 -18.18 1.90 -32.15
CA LEU A 89 -17.08 2.65 -31.53
C LEU A 89 -15.92 2.89 -32.51
N ILE A 90 -15.61 1.93 -33.38
CA ILE A 90 -14.60 2.10 -34.44
C ILE A 90 -15.03 3.20 -35.40
N ASP A 91 -16.27 3.16 -35.87
CA ASP A 91 -16.79 4.14 -36.82
C ASP A 91 -16.83 5.54 -36.18
N TRP A 92 -17.34 5.66 -34.95
CA TRP A 92 -17.34 6.91 -34.18
C TRP A 92 -15.92 7.47 -34.00
N LEU A 93 -14.94 6.62 -33.69
CA LEU A 93 -13.53 7.04 -33.57
C LEU A 93 -12.97 7.52 -34.91
N ARG A 94 -13.29 6.85 -36.02
CA ARG A 94 -12.75 7.18 -37.35
C ARG A 94 -13.19 8.54 -37.87
N GLU A 95 -14.32 9.05 -37.39
CA GLU A 95 -14.84 10.38 -37.69
C GLU A 95 -14.06 11.52 -37.01
N ARG A 96 -13.23 11.20 -36.00
CA ARG A 96 -12.43 12.19 -35.27
C ARG A 96 -11.22 12.63 -36.08
N GLN A 97 -10.78 13.87 -35.93
CA GLN A 97 -9.71 14.43 -36.77
C GLN A 97 -8.53 14.95 -35.94
N GLU A 98 -8.74 15.99 -35.15
CA GLU A 98 -7.66 16.80 -34.58
C GLU A 98 -7.03 16.16 -33.33
N GLU A 99 -7.82 15.46 -32.53
CA GLU A 99 -7.50 15.05 -31.17
C GLU A 99 -6.31 14.09 -31.12
N GLU A 100 -5.21 14.45 -30.45
CA GLU A 100 -4.07 13.54 -30.27
C GLU A 100 -4.40 12.38 -29.33
N SER A 101 -5.28 12.63 -28.35
CA SER A 101 -5.77 11.62 -27.44
C SER A 101 -7.26 11.75 -27.18
N ILE A 102 -7.93 10.60 -27.01
CA ILE A 102 -9.35 10.54 -26.70
C ILE A 102 -9.56 9.62 -25.49
N THR A 103 -10.38 10.06 -24.54
CA THR A 103 -10.87 9.21 -23.45
C THR A 103 -12.32 8.82 -23.69
N LEU A 104 -12.62 7.52 -23.63
CA LEU A 104 -13.99 6.99 -23.71
C LEU A 104 -14.40 6.36 -22.37
N ILE A 105 -15.54 6.80 -21.83
CA ILE A 105 -16.21 6.17 -20.69
C ILE A 105 -17.48 5.48 -21.18
N GLY A 106 -17.51 4.15 -21.14
CA GLY A 106 -18.57 3.36 -21.78
C GLY A 106 -18.78 1.97 -21.19
N HIS A 107 -19.26 1.05 -22.04
CA HIS A 107 -19.82 -0.24 -21.62
C HIS A 107 -19.14 -1.44 -22.29
N ASN A 108 -19.19 -2.58 -21.60
CA ASN A 108 -18.87 -3.87 -22.21
C ASN A 108 -20.15 -4.50 -22.78
N PRO A 109 -20.06 -5.33 -23.84
CA PRO A 109 -18.81 -5.86 -24.41
C PRO A 109 -18.08 -4.91 -25.38
N ALA A 110 -18.72 -3.82 -25.84
CA ALA A 110 -18.15 -2.92 -26.85
C ALA A 110 -16.71 -2.47 -26.58
N LEU A 111 -16.39 -2.02 -25.36
CA LEU A 111 -15.03 -1.59 -25.02
C LEU A 111 -14.00 -2.73 -25.02
N GLU A 112 -14.40 -3.91 -24.55
CA GLU A 112 -13.54 -5.09 -24.47
C GLU A 112 -13.22 -5.62 -25.87
N GLU A 113 -14.24 -5.72 -26.71
CA GLU A 113 -14.10 -6.11 -28.11
C GLU A 113 -13.34 -5.06 -28.94
N LEU A 114 -13.52 -3.76 -28.66
CA LEU A 114 -12.71 -2.70 -29.27
C LEU A 114 -11.23 -2.87 -28.92
N ALA A 115 -10.91 -3.15 -27.65
CA ALA A 115 -9.54 -3.45 -27.24
C ALA A 115 -9.00 -4.70 -27.95
N GLY A 116 -9.81 -5.76 -28.08
CA GLY A 116 -9.49 -6.98 -28.83
C GLY A 116 -9.30 -6.77 -30.33
N TYR A 117 -9.98 -5.79 -30.93
CA TYR A 117 -9.76 -5.38 -32.31
C TYR A 117 -8.42 -4.63 -32.46
N LEU A 118 -8.11 -3.70 -31.54
CA LEU A 118 -6.94 -2.84 -31.66
C LEU A 118 -5.63 -3.52 -31.27
N LEU A 119 -5.63 -4.42 -30.30
CA LEU A 119 -4.44 -5.02 -29.70
C LEU A 119 -4.17 -6.44 -30.20
N LYS A 120 -2.90 -6.78 -30.46
CA LYS A 120 -2.50 -8.17 -30.73
C LYS A 120 -2.79 -9.12 -29.56
N GLN A 121 -2.62 -8.62 -28.34
CA GLN A 121 -2.86 -9.34 -27.10
C GLN A 121 -3.60 -8.38 -26.16
N ALA A 122 -4.93 -8.47 -26.15
CA ALA A 122 -5.76 -7.73 -25.21
C ALA A 122 -5.85 -8.50 -23.87
N PRO A 123 -6.11 -7.80 -22.75
CA PRO A 123 -6.44 -8.47 -21.50
C PRO A 123 -7.66 -9.39 -21.64
N GLU A 124 -7.65 -10.53 -20.95
CA GLU A 124 -8.74 -11.54 -21.01
C GLU A 124 -10.11 -11.02 -20.57
N SER A 125 -10.14 -9.95 -19.78
CA SER A 125 -11.39 -9.32 -19.35
C SER A 125 -11.19 -7.84 -19.09
N PHE A 126 -12.25 -7.05 -19.30
CA PHE A 126 -12.25 -5.65 -18.93
C PHE A 126 -13.25 -5.37 -17.78
N PRO A 127 -12.85 -5.51 -16.50
CA PRO A 127 -13.78 -5.43 -15.38
C PRO A 127 -14.33 -4.01 -15.16
N THR A 128 -15.43 -3.90 -14.41
CA THR A 128 -16.03 -2.59 -14.05
C THR A 128 -15.00 -1.67 -13.39
N CYS A 129 -15.01 -0.39 -13.74
CA CYS A 129 -14.02 0.61 -13.31
C CYS A 129 -12.59 0.26 -13.77
N GLY A 130 -12.43 -0.57 -14.80
CA GLY A 130 -11.15 -0.82 -15.45
C GLY A 130 -10.75 0.35 -16.34
N PHE A 131 -9.43 0.55 -16.49
CA PHE A 131 -8.82 1.55 -17.34
C PHE A 131 -7.77 0.92 -18.26
N MET A 132 -7.78 1.28 -19.55
CA MET A 132 -6.73 0.94 -20.52
C MET A 132 -6.21 2.18 -21.22
N GLN A 133 -4.89 2.26 -21.40
CA GLN A 133 -4.23 3.21 -22.28
C GLN A 133 -3.66 2.46 -23.49
N ILE A 134 -4.12 2.81 -24.69
CA ILE A 134 -3.71 2.20 -25.95
C ILE A 134 -3.01 3.23 -26.81
N ALA A 135 -1.75 2.93 -27.14
CA ALA A 135 -0.96 3.68 -28.11
C ALA A 135 -1.25 3.21 -29.53
N LEU A 136 -1.65 4.11 -30.41
CA LEU A 136 -2.04 3.82 -31.79
C LEU A 136 -1.02 4.43 -32.76
N PRO A 137 -0.32 3.62 -33.58
CA PRO A 137 0.71 4.10 -34.51
C PRO A 137 0.09 4.69 -35.79
N VAL A 138 -0.87 5.62 -35.63
CA VAL A 138 -1.53 6.33 -36.72
C VAL A 138 -1.39 7.84 -36.54
N LYS A 139 -1.48 8.59 -37.65
CA LYS A 139 -1.58 10.05 -37.63
C LYS A 139 -3.02 10.54 -37.54
N ASN A 140 -3.97 9.80 -38.14
CA ASN A 140 -5.38 10.17 -38.22
C ASN A 140 -6.24 9.00 -37.74
N TRP A 141 -7.36 9.30 -37.08
CA TRP A 141 -8.25 8.27 -36.53
C TRP A 141 -8.94 7.41 -37.61
N HIS A 142 -9.24 7.95 -38.79
CA HIS A 142 -9.77 7.15 -39.90
C HIS A 142 -8.87 5.96 -40.31
N LYS A 143 -7.57 6.01 -40.00
CA LYS A 143 -6.60 4.93 -40.27
C LYS A 143 -6.53 3.86 -39.19
N LEU A 144 -7.45 3.84 -38.21
CA LEU A 144 -7.54 2.78 -37.22
C LEU A 144 -7.62 1.40 -37.89
N ALA A 145 -6.75 0.49 -37.46
CA ALA A 145 -6.60 -0.83 -38.05
C ALA A 145 -6.41 -1.91 -36.98
N ARG A 146 -6.88 -3.11 -37.30
CA ARG A 146 -6.83 -4.27 -36.43
C ARG A 146 -5.39 -4.61 -36.01
N ASN A 147 -5.18 -4.99 -34.76
CA ASN A 147 -3.91 -5.50 -34.22
C ASN A 147 -2.70 -4.54 -34.37
N LYS A 148 -2.92 -3.24 -34.56
CA LYS A 148 -1.85 -2.23 -34.70
C LYS A 148 -1.56 -1.45 -33.41
N GLY A 149 -2.50 -1.45 -32.45
CA GLY A 149 -2.34 -0.79 -31.17
C GLY A 149 -1.33 -1.49 -30.25
N ARG A 150 -0.80 -0.73 -29.29
CA ARG A 150 0.08 -1.20 -28.22
C ARG A 150 -0.53 -0.86 -26.88
N LEU A 151 -0.75 -1.85 -26.02
CA LEU A 151 -1.20 -1.63 -24.66
C LEU A 151 -0.07 -0.97 -23.86
N LYS A 152 -0.28 0.27 -23.41
CA LYS A 152 0.67 1.00 -22.56
C LYS A 152 0.41 0.71 -21.10
N GLN A 153 -0.86 0.71 -20.70
CA GLN A 153 -1.24 0.49 -19.33
C GLN A 153 -2.60 -0.19 -19.25
N PHE A 154 -2.75 -1.10 -18.29
CA PHE A 154 -4.04 -1.68 -17.90
C PHE A 154 -4.12 -1.68 -16.38
N LEU A 155 -5.10 -0.95 -15.85
CA LEU A 155 -5.35 -0.83 -14.43
C LEU A 155 -6.76 -1.28 -14.10
N THR A 156 -6.88 -1.97 -12.97
CA THR A 156 -8.16 -2.36 -12.40
C THR A 156 -8.21 -1.89 -10.94
N PRO A 157 -9.39 -1.86 -10.29
CA PRO A 157 -9.48 -1.41 -8.91
C PRO A 157 -8.57 -2.17 -7.92
N LYS A 158 -8.27 -3.46 -8.18
CA LYS A 158 -7.35 -4.25 -7.34
C LYS A 158 -5.89 -3.85 -7.49
N ASP A 159 -5.52 -3.12 -8.53
CA ASP A 159 -4.14 -2.72 -8.75
C ASP A 159 -3.82 -1.37 -8.13
N VAL A 160 -4.85 -0.59 -7.79
CA VAL A 160 -4.75 0.76 -7.25
C VAL A 160 -5.27 0.88 -5.82
N SER A 161 -5.90 -0.17 -5.29
CA SER A 161 -6.46 -0.19 -3.94
C SER A 161 -6.24 -1.55 -3.28
N TYR A 162 -5.58 -1.54 -2.12
CA TYR A 162 -5.36 -2.72 -1.32
C TYR A 162 -6.68 -3.30 -0.78
N GLU A 163 -7.66 -2.46 -0.43
CA GLU A 163 -9.00 -2.91 -0.02
C GLU A 163 -9.64 -3.77 -1.12
N GLN A 164 -9.59 -3.30 -2.38
CA GLN A 164 -10.15 -4.03 -3.51
C GLN A 164 -9.34 -5.30 -3.84
N PHE A 165 -8.01 -5.24 -3.71
CA PHE A 165 -7.12 -6.38 -3.86
C PHE A 165 -7.42 -7.49 -2.85
N ASN A 166 -7.54 -7.15 -1.57
CA ASN A 166 -7.69 -8.11 -0.49
C ASN A 166 -9.10 -8.71 -0.40
N ARG A 167 -10.10 -8.08 -1.01
CA ARG A 167 -11.52 -8.46 -0.89
C ARG A 167 -11.84 -9.91 -1.32
N LYS A 168 -11.18 -10.42 -2.37
CA LYS A 168 -11.46 -11.77 -2.91
C LYS A 168 -10.53 -12.86 -2.38
N ARG A 169 -9.58 -12.51 -1.50
CA ARG A 169 -8.63 -13.49 -0.99
C ARG A 169 -9.30 -14.35 0.07
N LEU A 170 -9.37 -15.65 -0.19
CA LEU A 170 -9.74 -16.65 0.81
C LEU A 170 -8.82 -16.47 2.02
N LYS A 171 -9.40 -16.37 3.23
CA LYS A 171 -8.63 -16.54 4.45
C LYS A 171 -7.99 -17.92 4.39
N LEU A 172 -6.71 -18.03 4.73
CA LEU A 172 -6.05 -19.33 4.88
C LEU A 172 -6.96 -20.26 5.69
N PRO A 173 -7.21 -21.49 5.24
CA PRO A 173 -7.72 -22.54 6.10
C PRO A 173 -6.58 -22.93 7.05
N GLY A 174 -6.40 -22.15 8.12
CA GLY A 174 -5.61 -22.56 9.26
C GLY A 174 -6.58 -22.96 10.34
N ASN A 175 -6.93 -24.25 10.40
CA ASN A 175 -7.73 -24.75 11.51
C ASN A 175 -6.91 -24.54 12.79
N GLU A 176 -7.54 -24.08 13.88
CA GLU A 176 -6.85 -23.81 15.15
C GLU A 176 -6.08 -25.05 15.66
N ASP A 177 -6.41 -26.25 15.15
CA ASP A 177 -5.81 -27.54 15.51
C ASP A 177 -4.63 -28.00 14.63
N THR A 178 -4.10 -27.17 13.73
CA THR A 178 -2.99 -27.58 12.84
C THR A 178 -1.70 -27.82 13.64
N PRO A 179 -1.06 -29.00 13.54
CA PRO A 179 0.20 -29.27 14.24
C PRO A 179 1.30 -28.28 13.84
N LEU A 180 2.14 -27.89 14.82
CA LEU A 180 3.22 -26.90 14.63
C LEU A 180 4.17 -27.24 13.46
N THR A 181 4.45 -28.54 13.28
CA THR A 181 5.35 -29.08 12.26
C THR A 181 4.89 -28.76 10.84
N ARG A 182 3.58 -28.67 10.63
CA ARG A 182 2.92 -28.29 9.38
C ARG A 182 2.63 -26.79 9.33
N HIS A 183 2.25 -26.21 10.47
CA HIS A 183 1.88 -24.80 10.59
C HIS A 183 3.02 -23.82 10.22
N ILE A 184 4.26 -24.08 10.67
CA ILE A 184 5.39 -23.16 10.43
C ILE A 184 5.76 -23.07 8.94
N PRO A 185 6.03 -24.19 8.22
CA PRO A 185 6.27 -24.16 6.78
C PRO A 185 5.12 -23.52 5.99
N GLU A 186 3.87 -23.92 6.25
CA GLU A 186 2.70 -23.36 5.56
C GLU A 186 2.57 -21.85 5.81
N THR A 187 2.82 -21.39 7.05
CA THR A 187 2.80 -19.97 7.39
C THR A 187 3.87 -19.20 6.62
N LEU A 188 5.09 -19.71 6.53
CA LEU A 188 6.18 -19.06 5.78
C LEU A 188 5.92 -19.05 4.28
N GLN A 189 5.43 -20.15 3.71
CA GLN A 189 5.03 -20.22 2.30
C GLN A 189 3.90 -19.23 2.00
N HIS A 190 2.91 -19.12 2.88
CA HIS A 190 1.88 -18.10 2.74
C HIS A 190 2.43 -16.68 2.88
N GLN A 191 3.38 -16.41 3.79
CA GLN A 191 4.02 -15.08 3.83
C GLN A 191 4.82 -14.82 2.55
N TYR A 192 5.49 -15.83 1.98
CA TYR A 192 6.15 -15.71 0.68
C TYR A 192 5.14 -15.35 -0.40
N GLN A 193 4.04 -16.09 -0.53
CA GLN A 193 3.01 -15.77 -1.51
C GLN A 193 2.44 -14.37 -1.30
N ARG A 194 2.21 -13.96 -0.04
CA ARG A 194 1.82 -12.57 0.28
C ARG A 194 2.81 -11.55 -0.24
N ILE A 195 4.11 -11.76 -0.02
CA ILE A 195 5.16 -10.87 -0.52
C ILE A 195 5.02 -10.76 -2.03
N ARG A 196 4.97 -11.90 -2.75
CA ARG A 196 4.86 -11.95 -4.21
C ARG A 196 3.60 -11.24 -4.73
N ASP A 197 2.44 -11.48 -4.13
CA ASP A 197 1.18 -10.88 -4.58
C ASP A 197 1.17 -9.36 -4.40
N LEU A 198 1.82 -8.85 -3.34
CA LEU A 198 1.85 -7.42 -3.00
C LEU A 198 2.85 -6.61 -3.84
N GLU A 199 3.85 -7.26 -4.42
CA GLU A 199 4.93 -6.60 -5.19
C GLU A 199 4.40 -5.68 -6.27
N THR A 200 3.37 -6.12 -7.01
CA THR A 200 2.80 -5.31 -8.10
C THR A 200 2.22 -4.01 -7.56
N GLY A 201 1.47 -4.05 -6.46
CA GLY A 201 0.90 -2.85 -5.84
C GLY A 201 1.97 -1.93 -5.25
N VAL A 202 3.02 -2.50 -4.63
CA VAL A 202 4.17 -1.73 -4.12
C VAL A 202 4.90 -1.02 -5.26
N ILE A 203 5.17 -1.72 -6.36
CA ILE A 203 5.86 -1.16 -7.53
C ILE A 203 5.01 -0.07 -8.20
N ARG A 204 3.67 -0.23 -8.24
CA ARG A 204 2.77 0.77 -8.81
C ARG A 204 2.60 2.01 -7.94
N GLY A 205 2.59 1.86 -6.61
CA GLY A 205 2.63 3.00 -5.68
C GLY A 205 1.34 3.79 -5.50
N PHE A 206 0.18 3.33 -6.00
CA PHE A 206 -1.08 4.08 -5.89
C PHE A 206 -1.72 4.06 -4.50
N ASP A 207 -1.40 3.05 -3.70
CA ASP A 207 -1.93 2.86 -2.34
C ASP A 207 -0.79 2.36 -1.44
N ASP A 208 -0.48 3.14 -0.41
CA ASP A 208 0.64 2.89 0.50
C ASP A 208 0.41 1.65 1.38
N GLU A 209 -0.82 1.18 1.51
CA GLU A 209 -1.17 -0.01 2.27
C GLU A 209 -0.56 -1.28 1.67
N PHE A 210 -0.31 -1.31 0.35
CA PHE A 210 0.47 -2.40 -0.26
C PHE A 210 1.88 -2.48 0.35
N LEU A 211 2.55 -1.34 0.50
CA LEU A 211 3.89 -1.27 1.10
C LEU A 211 3.84 -1.66 2.58
N HIS A 212 2.82 -1.20 3.30
CA HIS A 212 2.59 -1.55 4.71
C HIS A 212 2.47 -3.07 4.89
N GLN A 213 1.60 -3.71 4.09
CA GLN A 213 1.33 -5.14 4.18
C GLN A 213 2.52 -5.99 3.71
N TYR A 214 3.25 -5.51 2.69
CA TYR A 214 4.48 -6.13 2.21
C TYR A 214 5.55 -6.15 3.32
N ARG A 215 5.73 -5.01 4.01
CA ARG A 215 6.63 -4.90 5.17
C ARG A 215 6.22 -5.82 6.31
N ILE A 216 4.92 -5.96 6.59
CA ILE A 216 4.42 -6.90 7.60
C ILE A 216 4.80 -8.34 7.23
N ALA A 217 4.58 -8.75 5.97
CA ALA A 217 4.85 -10.12 5.52
C ALA A 217 6.35 -10.46 5.58
N ILE A 218 7.25 -9.56 5.16
CA ILE A 218 8.70 -9.75 5.31
C ILE A 218 9.09 -9.84 6.79
N ARG A 219 8.57 -8.93 7.62
CA ARG A 219 8.92 -8.89 9.04
C ARG A 219 8.47 -10.16 9.77
N ARG A 220 7.28 -10.68 9.46
CA ARG A 220 6.80 -11.97 9.96
C ARG A 220 7.69 -13.12 9.49
N SER A 221 7.98 -13.20 8.19
CA SER A 221 8.86 -14.23 7.62
C SER A 221 10.22 -14.28 8.33
N ARG A 222 10.83 -13.11 8.53
CA ARG A 222 12.09 -12.97 9.25
C ARG A 222 12.00 -13.39 10.71
N ALA A 223 10.98 -12.93 11.42
CA ALA A 223 10.85 -13.23 12.84
C ALA A 223 10.68 -14.73 13.08
N ILE A 224 9.87 -15.40 12.25
CA ILE A 224 9.68 -16.85 12.30
C ILE A 224 11.01 -17.57 12.01
N ALA A 225 11.69 -17.19 10.92
CA ALA A 225 12.95 -17.81 10.53
C ALA A 225 14.09 -17.60 11.54
N GLU A 226 14.19 -16.39 12.13
CA GLU A 226 15.13 -16.08 13.21
C GLU A 226 14.85 -16.98 14.43
N SER A 227 13.58 -17.19 14.79
CA SER A 227 13.19 -18.07 15.89
C SER A 227 13.46 -19.56 15.64
N VAL A 228 13.26 -20.05 14.41
CA VAL A 228 13.62 -21.43 14.04
C VAL A 228 15.15 -21.61 14.07
N SER A 229 15.92 -20.61 13.62
CA SER A 229 17.39 -20.64 13.67
C SER A 229 17.92 -20.66 15.11
N GLU A 230 17.36 -19.86 16.02
CA GLU A 230 17.77 -19.80 17.43
C GLU A 230 17.48 -21.09 18.21
N THR A 231 16.41 -21.80 17.86
CA THR A 231 16.02 -23.06 18.52
C THR A 231 16.70 -24.28 17.87
N GLY A 232 17.02 -24.22 16.58
CA GLY A 232 17.57 -25.34 15.80
C GLY A 232 19.07 -25.26 15.44
N GLY A 233 19.78 -24.19 15.83
CA GLY A 233 21.24 -24.02 15.66
C GLY A 233 21.71 -23.90 14.21
N ASP A 234 20.98 -23.16 13.36
CA ASP A 234 21.19 -23.19 11.90
C ASP A 234 21.74 -21.86 11.33
N SER A 235 22.93 -21.94 10.71
CA SER A 235 23.62 -20.80 10.09
C SER A 235 23.04 -20.38 8.74
N ASP A 236 22.40 -21.28 7.99
CA ASP A 236 21.91 -21.01 6.63
C ASP A 236 20.58 -20.27 6.66
N LEU A 237 19.69 -20.60 7.60
CA LEU A 237 18.51 -19.78 7.91
C LEU A 237 18.91 -18.36 8.33
N ARG A 238 19.98 -18.22 9.10
CA ARG A 238 20.52 -16.92 9.52
C ARG A 238 21.09 -16.12 8.34
N LYS A 239 21.71 -16.75 7.35
CA LYS A 239 22.17 -16.08 6.12
C LYS A 239 21.00 -15.64 5.24
N ALA A 240 20.00 -16.49 5.04
CA ALA A 240 18.84 -16.18 4.21
C ALA A 240 18.01 -15.01 4.76
N THR A 241 17.84 -14.93 6.08
CA THR A 241 17.15 -13.80 6.74
C THR A 241 17.86 -12.46 6.58
N LYS A 242 19.19 -12.43 6.32
CA LYS A 242 19.91 -11.18 5.99
C LYS A 242 19.39 -10.56 4.70
N ALA A 243 19.04 -11.37 3.69
CA ALA A 243 18.50 -10.87 2.43
C ALA A 243 17.15 -10.19 2.63
N LEU A 244 16.24 -10.87 3.34
CA LEU A 244 14.95 -10.29 3.73
C LEU A 244 15.13 -9.01 4.55
N LYS A 245 16.12 -8.96 5.45
CA LYS A 245 16.43 -7.76 6.25
C LYS A 245 16.84 -6.58 5.37
N ARG A 246 17.67 -6.81 4.35
CA ARG A 246 18.06 -5.75 3.39
C ARG A 246 16.84 -5.20 2.65
N HIS A 247 15.96 -6.08 2.16
CA HIS A 247 14.76 -5.65 1.43
C HIS A 247 13.75 -4.95 2.34
N ALA A 248 13.61 -5.38 3.60
CA ALA A 248 12.82 -4.65 4.59
C ALA A 248 13.38 -3.24 4.85
N ARG A 249 14.70 -3.10 5.02
CA ARG A 249 15.35 -1.81 5.26
C ARG A 249 15.16 -0.83 4.09
N ALA A 250 15.26 -1.32 2.86
CA ALA A 250 15.05 -0.52 1.65
C ALA A 250 13.62 0.04 1.50
N THR A 251 12.69 -0.34 2.38
CA THR A 251 11.31 0.17 2.39
C THR A 251 11.01 1.13 3.55
N SER A 252 11.99 1.38 4.43
CA SER A 252 11.74 2.12 5.67
C SER A 252 11.44 3.59 5.41
N GLN A 253 12.35 4.30 4.74
CA GLN A 253 12.21 5.73 4.48
C GLN A 253 10.91 6.07 3.75
N LEU A 254 10.60 5.33 2.67
CA LEU A 254 9.32 5.50 1.97
C LEU A 254 8.11 5.26 2.87
N ARG A 255 8.15 4.24 3.75
CA ARG A 255 7.02 4.00 4.66
C ARG A 255 6.88 5.11 5.68
N ASP A 256 7.99 5.62 6.19
CA ASP A 256 8.01 6.69 7.17
C ASP A 256 7.43 7.97 6.55
N LEU A 257 7.77 8.28 5.30
CA LEU A 257 7.17 9.36 4.51
C LEU A 257 5.67 9.17 4.28
N HIS A 258 5.21 7.97 3.93
CA HIS A 258 3.79 7.69 3.76
C HIS A 258 2.98 7.89 5.06
N VAL A 259 3.53 7.44 6.20
CA VAL A 259 2.88 7.65 7.51
C VAL A 259 2.83 9.14 7.81
N PHE A 260 3.95 9.86 7.68
CA PHE A 260 4.02 11.29 7.92
C PHE A 260 3.03 12.08 7.05
N LEU A 261 2.99 11.84 5.74
CA LEU A 261 2.06 12.54 4.83
C LEU A 261 0.60 12.24 5.16
N ALA A 262 0.28 11.00 5.54
CA ALA A 262 -1.07 10.63 5.94
C ALA A 262 -1.50 11.27 7.27
N ASP A 263 -0.58 11.40 8.22
CA ASP A 263 -0.85 12.05 9.51
C ASP A 263 -0.94 13.57 9.36
N LEU A 264 -0.10 14.18 8.53
CA LEU A 264 -0.14 15.60 8.18
C LEU A 264 -1.52 16.02 7.61
N GLU A 265 -2.17 15.15 6.84
CA GLU A 265 -3.53 15.39 6.32
C GLU A 265 -4.64 15.30 7.39
N ARG A 266 -4.36 14.64 8.51
CA ARG A 266 -5.33 14.40 9.60
C ARG A 266 -5.15 15.37 10.77
N TRP A 267 -3.99 15.98 10.91
CA TRP A 267 -3.72 16.91 11.99
C TRP A 267 -4.67 18.11 11.92
N GLN A 268 -5.29 18.40 13.05
CA GLN A 268 -6.11 19.60 13.24
C GLN A 268 -5.20 20.71 13.75
N LEU A 269 -4.59 21.44 12.81
CA LEU A 269 -3.62 22.47 13.10
C LEU A 269 -4.29 23.84 13.27
N LYS A 270 -3.67 24.70 14.06
CA LYS A 270 -4.03 26.12 14.13
C LYS A 270 -3.80 26.78 12.76
N ALA A 271 -4.53 27.85 12.48
CA ALA A 271 -4.48 28.53 11.18
C ALA A 271 -3.06 29.01 10.81
N GLU A 272 -2.31 29.48 11.80
CA GLU A 272 -0.94 29.98 11.66
C GLU A 272 0.01 28.85 11.27
N THR A 273 -0.06 27.70 11.96
CA THR A 273 0.73 26.51 11.66
C THR A 273 0.39 25.92 10.30
N GLN A 274 -0.91 25.90 9.95
CA GLN A 274 -1.37 25.45 8.64
C GLN A 274 -0.81 26.35 7.52
N SER A 275 -0.84 27.67 7.72
CA SER A 275 -0.26 28.65 6.80
C SER A 275 1.24 28.41 6.64
N ALA A 276 1.99 28.25 7.74
CA ALA A 276 3.43 27.98 7.74
C ALA A 276 3.81 26.71 6.96
N LEU A 277 3.02 25.63 7.06
CA LEU A 277 3.25 24.40 6.29
C LEU A 277 3.06 24.59 4.78
N VAL A 278 2.12 25.45 4.39
CA VAL A 278 1.84 25.77 2.99
C VAL A 278 2.93 26.69 2.44
N SER A 279 3.22 27.80 3.14
CA SER A 279 4.19 28.81 2.69
C SER A 279 5.63 28.28 2.68
N SER A 280 6.00 27.40 3.61
CA SER A 280 7.31 26.72 3.57
C SER A 280 7.45 25.69 2.44
N GLY A 281 6.35 25.24 1.83
CA GLY A 281 6.36 24.17 0.84
C GLY A 281 6.65 22.78 1.43
N ALA A 282 6.54 22.59 2.75
CA ALA A 282 6.85 21.33 3.44
C ALA A 282 6.14 20.12 2.83
N ARG A 283 4.83 20.24 2.57
CA ARG A 283 4.04 19.12 2.01
C ARG A 283 4.56 18.68 0.65
N SER A 284 4.85 19.64 -0.23
CA SER A 284 5.41 19.38 -1.56
C SER A 284 6.80 18.77 -1.47
N HIS A 285 7.64 19.26 -0.56
CA HIS A 285 8.97 18.69 -0.30
C HIS A 285 8.90 17.19 0.07
N PHE A 286 8.09 16.83 1.07
CA PHE A 286 7.97 15.44 1.51
C PHE A 286 7.26 14.54 0.49
N ALA A 287 6.28 15.05 -0.26
CA ALA A 287 5.66 14.31 -1.35
C ALA A 287 6.68 14.01 -2.46
N ASN A 288 7.49 14.98 -2.87
CA ASN A 288 8.55 14.78 -3.85
C ASN A 288 9.61 13.77 -3.37
N LEU A 289 9.98 13.83 -2.08
CA LEU A 289 10.90 12.86 -1.51
C LEU A 289 10.29 11.43 -1.49
N ALA A 290 9.00 11.31 -1.16
CA ALA A 290 8.30 10.03 -1.23
C ALA A 290 8.30 9.45 -2.65
N ASP A 291 8.07 10.28 -3.67
CA ASP A 291 8.14 9.87 -5.07
C ASP A 291 9.54 9.38 -5.47
N LEU A 292 10.60 10.07 -5.03
CA LEU A 292 11.98 9.67 -5.29
C LEU A 292 12.29 8.31 -4.65
N GLU A 293 11.93 8.14 -3.38
CA GLU A 293 12.11 6.88 -2.64
C GLU A 293 11.29 5.74 -3.24
N HIS A 294 10.07 6.03 -3.71
CA HIS A 294 9.23 5.06 -4.42
C HIS A 294 9.87 4.58 -5.71
N ARG A 295 10.36 5.49 -6.56
CA ARG A 295 11.06 5.14 -7.81
C ARG A 295 12.30 4.29 -7.53
N ALA A 296 13.08 4.65 -6.51
CA ALA A 296 14.26 3.89 -6.10
C ALA A 296 13.89 2.47 -5.64
N LEU A 297 12.84 2.33 -4.83
CA LEU A 297 12.33 1.04 -4.38
C LEU A 297 11.79 0.20 -5.54
N ALA A 298 10.98 0.78 -6.43
CA ALA A 298 10.43 0.10 -7.59
C ALA A 298 11.54 -0.44 -8.51
N LYS A 299 12.56 0.38 -8.81
CA LYS A 299 13.74 -0.04 -9.57
C LYS A 299 14.48 -1.19 -8.90
N ARG A 300 14.65 -1.13 -7.58
CA ARG A 300 15.29 -2.20 -6.79
C ARG A 300 14.50 -3.51 -6.87
N MET A 301 13.19 -3.46 -6.70
CA MET A 301 12.30 -4.64 -6.72
C MET A 301 12.22 -5.27 -8.12
N ALA A 302 12.32 -4.47 -9.18
CA ALA A 302 12.42 -4.97 -10.55
C ALA A 302 13.78 -5.63 -10.88
N GLY A 303 14.80 -5.44 -10.04
CA GLY A 303 16.17 -5.91 -10.29
C GLY A 303 16.39 -7.41 -10.12
N LYS A 304 17.35 -7.98 -10.87
CA LYS A 304 17.73 -9.41 -10.81
C LYS A 304 18.10 -9.87 -9.40
N LYS A 305 18.76 -9.00 -8.61
CA LYS A 305 19.18 -9.31 -7.24
C LYS A 305 17.99 -9.55 -6.30
N TYR A 306 16.92 -8.78 -6.46
CA TYR A 306 15.70 -8.95 -5.67
C TYR A 306 15.06 -10.30 -5.96
N ARG A 307 14.88 -10.62 -7.26
CA ARG A 307 14.34 -11.91 -7.72
C ARG A 307 15.16 -13.09 -7.17
N LYS A 308 16.49 -13.07 -7.35
CA LYS A 308 17.39 -14.11 -6.82
C LYS A 308 17.23 -14.30 -5.31
N ASP A 309 17.17 -13.21 -4.54
CA ASP A 309 17.00 -13.29 -3.08
C ASP A 309 15.63 -13.90 -2.69
N MET A 310 14.56 -13.60 -3.42
CA MET A 310 13.23 -14.19 -3.19
C MET A 310 13.17 -15.66 -3.60
N ASP A 311 13.80 -16.03 -4.71
CA ASP A 311 13.86 -17.43 -5.18
C ASP A 311 14.66 -18.29 -4.22
N SER A 312 15.84 -17.82 -3.77
CA SER A 312 16.63 -18.51 -2.75
C SER A 312 15.89 -18.65 -1.43
N TRP A 313 15.11 -17.63 -1.04
CA TRP A 313 14.26 -17.71 0.15
C TRP A 313 13.17 -18.77 -0.01
N HIS A 314 12.49 -18.80 -1.16
CA HIS A 314 11.46 -19.80 -1.46
C HIS A 314 12.03 -21.22 -1.43
N GLN A 315 13.14 -21.46 -2.14
CA GLN A 315 13.82 -22.76 -2.17
C GLN A 315 14.20 -23.25 -0.77
N LEU A 316 14.65 -22.35 0.10
CA LEU A 316 15.00 -22.71 1.48
C LEU A 316 13.75 -23.17 2.27
N ILE A 317 12.66 -22.39 2.25
CA ILE A 317 11.46 -22.71 3.06
C ILE A 317 10.64 -23.88 2.51
N THR A 318 10.86 -24.29 1.26
CA THR A 318 10.26 -25.49 0.66
C THR A 318 11.18 -26.71 0.68
N SER A 319 12.42 -26.57 1.14
CA SER A 319 13.38 -27.67 1.17
C SER A 319 13.01 -28.74 2.23
N HIS A 320 13.29 -30.00 1.91
CA HIS A 320 13.22 -31.10 2.89
C HIS A 320 14.12 -30.85 4.11
N TYR A 321 15.22 -30.14 3.93
CA TYR A 321 16.09 -29.72 5.03
C TYR A 321 15.33 -28.85 6.05
N PHE A 322 14.62 -27.83 5.58
CA PHE A 322 13.83 -26.94 6.45
C PHE A 322 12.68 -27.71 7.11
N GLU A 323 11.97 -28.54 6.35
CA GLU A 323 10.88 -29.37 6.87
C GLU A 323 11.36 -30.30 8.00
N LYS A 324 12.51 -30.96 7.84
CA LYS A 324 13.11 -31.83 8.87
C LYS A 324 13.46 -31.04 10.14
N LYS A 325 13.89 -29.78 10.00
CA LYS A 325 14.21 -28.89 11.14
C LYS A 325 12.93 -28.44 11.86
N THR A 326 11.88 -28.02 11.15
CA THR A 326 10.63 -27.59 11.79
C THR A 326 9.89 -28.74 12.46
N ARG A 327 10.04 -29.98 11.98
CA ARG A 327 9.47 -31.17 12.65
C ARG A 327 9.99 -31.39 14.08
N LYS A 328 11.20 -30.91 14.39
CA LYS A 328 11.79 -31.04 15.74
C LYS A 328 11.32 -29.96 16.73
N LEU A 329 10.65 -28.91 16.25
CA LEU A 329 10.22 -27.79 17.07
C LEU A 329 8.94 -28.14 17.84
N THR A 330 8.99 -27.99 19.17
CA THR A 330 7.85 -28.22 20.05
C THR A 330 7.26 -26.91 20.59
N THR A 331 6.05 -26.96 21.14
CA THR A 331 5.46 -25.82 21.88
C THR A 331 6.33 -25.43 23.08
N ALA A 332 7.02 -26.38 23.71
CA ALA A 332 7.92 -26.11 24.84
C ALA A 332 9.12 -25.27 24.42
N ASP A 333 9.69 -25.51 23.22
CA ASP A 333 10.79 -24.70 22.67
C ASP A 333 10.35 -23.26 22.42
N ILE A 334 9.14 -23.08 21.86
CA ILE A 334 8.54 -21.76 21.64
C ILE A 334 8.34 -21.04 22.98
N ARG A 335 7.78 -21.72 23.99
CA ARG A 335 7.58 -21.17 25.33
C ARG A 335 8.91 -20.79 26.01
N LYS A 336 9.94 -21.63 25.89
CA LYS A 336 11.29 -21.34 26.41
C LYS A 336 11.89 -20.09 25.76
N ALA A 337 11.76 -19.95 24.44
CA ALA A 337 12.23 -18.78 23.71
C ALA A 337 11.42 -17.51 24.05
N LEU A 338 10.10 -17.62 24.24
CA LEU A 338 9.25 -16.52 24.71
C LEU A 338 9.67 -16.06 26.10
N ASN A 339 9.80 -16.97 27.07
CA ASN A 339 10.17 -16.63 28.45
C ASN A 339 11.52 -15.90 28.52
N ARG A 340 12.52 -16.35 27.73
CA ARG A 340 13.81 -15.66 27.63
C ARG A 340 13.67 -14.22 27.14
N ARG A 341 12.89 -14.01 26.07
CA ARG A 341 12.68 -12.68 25.48
C ARG A 341 11.80 -11.77 26.35
N ILE A 342 10.81 -12.34 27.04
CA ILE A 342 9.97 -11.62 28.01
C ILE A 342 10.81 -11.19 29.21
N LYS A 343 11.66 -12.07 29.74
CA LYS A 343 12.60 -11.70 30.81
C LYS A 343 13.51 -10.55 30.36
N GLN A 344 14.11 -10.65 29.18
CA GLN A 344 14.92 -9.58 28.61
C GLN A 344 14.12 -8.26 28.46
N TYR A 345 12.88 -8.35 27.96
CA TYR A 345 12.00 -7.18 27.81
C TYR A 345 11.70 -6.53 29.16
N ASN A 346 11.31 -7.32 30.16
CA ASN A 346 11.00 -6.84 31.51
C ASN A 346 12.24 -6.19 32.16
N THR A 347 13.44 -6.79 32.04
CA THR A 347 14.69 -6.20 32.54
C THR A 347 14.98 -4.84 31.89
N LEU A 348 14.88 -4.75 30.56
CA LEU A 348 15.09 -3.48 29.85
C LEU A 348 14.01 -2.44 30.18
N THR A 349 12.79 -2.89 30.49
CA THR A 349 11.67 -2.01 30.86
C THR A 349 11.88 -1.44 32.27
N GLN A 350 12.42 -2.21 33.21
CA GLN A 350 12.81 -1.74 34.56
C GLN A 350 13.94 -0.70 34.55
N GLN A 351 14.79 -0.73 33.53
CA GLN A 351 15.88 0.23 33.36
C GLN A 351 15.42 1.52 32.64
N LEU A 352 14.18 1.56 32.18
CA LEU A 352 13.65 2.66 31.39
C LEU A 352 13.18 3.78 32.30
N SER A 353 13.63 5.00 32.03
CA SER A 353 13.21 6.21 32.74
C SER A 353 12.64 7.24 31.77
N GLN A 354 12.01 8.29 32.31
CA GLN A 354 11.58 9.45 31.51
C GLN A 354 12.73 10.12 30.75
N GLN A 355 13.97 10.02 31.26
CA GLN A 355 15.16 10.62 30.66
C GLN A 355 15.90 9.65 29.71
N ALA A 356 15.46 8.40 29.60
CA ALA A 356 16.12 7.43 28.75
C ALA A 356 16.10 7.86 27.27
N PRO A 357 17.18 7.61 26.51
CA PRO A 357 17.24 7.88 25.08
C PRO A 357 16.10 7.21 24.29
N ASP A 358 15.63 7.87 23.23
CA ASP A 358 14.57 7.33 22.35
C ASP A 358 14.94 5.96 21.75
N ASP A 359 16.24 5.68 21.58
CA ASP A 359 16.74 4.41 21.06
C ASP A 359 16.46 3.20 21.98
N ASP A 360 16.30 3.43 23.29
CA ASP A 360 15.95 2.39 24.25
C ASP A 360 14.48 1.97 24.08
N TYR A 361 13.58 2.94 23.96
CA TYR A 361 12.17 2.73 23.59
C TYR A 361 12.04 2.02 22.23
N HIS A 362 12.85 2.42 21.25
CA HIS A 362 12.89 1.79 19.94
C HIS A 362 13.35 0.32 20.01
N SER A 363 14.33 0.03 20.86
CA SER A 363 14.85 -1.32 21.10
C SER A 363 13.81 -2.21 21.77
N LEU A 364 13.09 -1.70 22.77
CA LEU A 364 11.94 -2.36 23.39
C LEU A 364 10.82 -2.64 22.38
N ARG A 365 10.47 -1.68 21.52
CA ARG A 365 9.49 -1.87 20.42
C ARG A 365 9.88 -3.03 19.50
N LYS A 366 11.17 -3.15 19.14
CA LYS A 366 11.68 -4.26 18.31
C LYS A 366 11.54 -5.60 19.03
N LEU A 367 11.89 -5.66 20.31
CA LEU A 367 11.79 -6.87 21.12
C LEU A 367 10.32 -7.28 21.32
N LEU A 368 9.42 -6.34 21.60
CA LEU A 368 7.98 -6.58 21.70
C LEU A 368 7.39 -7.18 20.41
N LYS A 369 7.73 -6.60 19.25
CA LYS A 369 7.33 -7.15 17.94
C LYS A 369 7.81 -8.59 17.78
N ARG A 370 9.06 -8.87 18.16
CA ARG A 370 9.67 -10.21 18.11
C ARG A 370 8.98 -11.22 19.04
N ILE A 371 8.62 -10.82 20.26
CA ILE A 371 7.83 -11.65 21.19
C ILE A 371 6.48 -11.98 20.56
N ARG A 372 5.78 -10.97 20.05
CA ARG A 372 4.47 -11.14 19.40
C ARG A 372 4.53 -12.11 18.21
N TYR A 373 5.52 -11.99 17.33
CA TYR A 373 5.66 -12.89 16.18
C TYR A 373 5.97 -14.33 16.58
N LEU A 374 6.74 -14.53 17.65
CA LEU A 374 7.00 -15.86 18.17
C LEU A 374 5.74 -16.48 18.78
N ALA A 375 4.94 -15.70 19.51
CA ALA A 375 3.64 -16.14 20.03
C ALA A 375 2.62 -16.41 18.90
N GLU A 376 2.68 -15.68 17.79
CA GLU A 376 1.83 -15.92 16.60
C GLU A 376 2.08 -17.30 15.95
N LEU A 377 3.19 -18.00 16.24
CA LEU A 377 3.45 -19.36 15.76
C LEU A 377 2.57 -20.43 16.40
N ASN A 378 2.00 -20.16 17.57
CA ASN A 378 1.02 -21.02 18.23
C ASN A 378 -0.10 -20.16 18.83
N LYS A 379 -0.92 -19.56 17.96
CA LYS A 379 -1.99 -18.65 18.39
C LYS A 379 -2.94 -19.24 19.43
N PRO A 380 -3.41 -20.50 19.32
CA PRO A 380 -4.28 -21.10 20.34
C PRO A 380 -3.64 -21.08 21.73
N ALA A 381 -2.36 -21.47 21.82
CA ALA A 381 -1.64 -21.51 23.10
C ALA A 381 -1.39 -20.12 23.73
N PHE A 382 -1.36 -19.04 22.93
CA PHE A 382 -0.94 -17.71 23.39
C PHE A 382 -1.99 -16.60 23.16
N ARG A 383 -3.27 -16.95 22.98
CA ARG A 383 -4.34 -16.00 22.61
C ARG A 383 -4.46 -14.80 23.56
N LYS A 384 -4.40 -15.02 24.89
CA LYS A 384 -4.49 -13.97 25.92
C LYS A 384 -3.29 -13.02 25.84
N MET A 385 -2.08 -13.57 25.79
CA MET A 385 -0.83 -12.81 25.66
C MET A 385 -0.83 -11.95 24.39
N LEU A 386 -1.26 -12.52 23.24
CA LEU A 386 -1.32 -11.78 21.97
C LEU A 386 -2.22 -10.53 22.02
N ARG A 387 -3.30 -10.56 22.81
CA ARG A 387 -4.16 -9.38 23.02
C ARG A 387 -3.42 -8.28 23.78
N GLN A 388 -2.74 -8.62 24.88
CA GLN A 388 -1.95 -7.68 25.68
C GLN A 388 -0.79 -7.07 24.88
N LEU A 389 -0.05 -7.90 24.12
CA LEU A 389 1.06 -7.44 23.28
C LEU A 389 0.61 -6.45 22.20
N LYS A 390 -0.61 -6.59 21.67
CA LYS A 390 -1.15 -5.70 20.65
C LYS A 390 -1.38 -4.28 21.18
N GLN A 391 -1.91 -4.14 22.39
CA GLN A 391 -2.15 -2.83 23.02
C GLN A 391 -0.83 -2.09 23.27
N ARG A 392 0.15 -2.78 23.88
CA ARG A 392 1.50 -2.22 24.10
C ARG A 392 2.15 -1.78 22.78
N GLN A 393 2.01 -2.58 21.73
CA GLN A 393 2.62 -2.29 20.44
C GLN A 393 2.04 -1.01 19.80
N HIS A 394 0.79 -0.65 20.09
CA HIS A 394 0.20 0.60 19.61
C HIS A 394 0.93 1.80 20.19
N ARG A 395 1.08 1.88 21.52
CA ARG A 395 1.77 3.00 22.20
C ARG A 395 3.24 3.14 21.79
N PHE A 396 3.99 2.05 21.76
CA PHE A 396 5.35 2.07 21.18
C PHE A 396 5.36 2.40 19.68
N GLY A 397 4.24 2.19 18.99
CA GLY A 397 4.00 2.64 17.63
C GLY A 397 3.99 4.15 17.57
N ASP A 398 3.02 4.74 18.26
CA ASP A 398 2.77 6.18 18.37
C ASP A 398 4.06 6.94 18.74
N PHE A 399 4.78 6.47 19.76
CA PHE A 399 6.05 7.08 20.20
C PHE A 399 7.12 7.13 19.09
N GLN A 400 7.33 6.02 18.37
CA GLN A 400 8.33 6.02 17.30
C GLN A 400 7.88 6.92 16.16
N ASP A 401 6.61 6.88 15.82
CA ASP A 401 6.09 7.59 14.67
C ASP A 401 6.24 9.10 14.96
N LEU A 402 5.87 9.59 16.15
CA LEU A 402 6.16 10.96 16.61
C LEU A 402 7.65 11.32 16.56
N ARG A 403 8.55 10.45 17.04
CA ARG A 403 10.01 10.68 16.95
C ARG A 403 10.45 10.91 15.50
N VAL A 404 10.01 10.06 14.58
CA VAL A 404 10.38 10.17 13.16
C VAL A 404 9.80 11.45 12.54
N GLN A 405 8.56 11.81 12.86
CA GLN A 405 7.92 13.03 12.37
C GLN A 405 8.65 14.29 12.86
N ILE A 406 9.03 14.36 14.14
CA ILE A 406 9.83 15.45 14.73
C ILE A 406 11.19 15.55 14.01
N ASP A 407 11.89 14.44 13.79
CA ASP A 407 13.19 14.43 13.11
C ASP A 407 13.08 14.92 11.66
N MET A 408 12.04 14.49 10.94
CA MET A 408 11.77 14.94 9.57
C MET A 408 11.49 16.44 9.51
N LEU A 409 10.58 16.95 10.37
CA LEU A 409 10.22 18.36 10.43
C LEU A 409 11.41 19.23 10.87
N THR A 410 12.19 18.78 11.85
CA THR A 410 13.38 19.51 12.32
C THR A 410 14.43 19.61 11.22
N SER A 411 14.69 18.52 10.50
CA SER A 411 15.63 18.50 9.39
C SER A 411 15.19 19.44 8.27
N PHE A 412 13.91 19.41 7.91
CA PHE A 412 13.35 20.30 6.91
C PHE A 412 13.42 21.78 7.33
N ARG A 413 12.97 22.09 8.56
CA ARG A 413 13.00 23.43 9.14
C ARG A 413 14.43 24.00 9.14
N ASN A 414 15.42 23.22 9.54
CA ASN A 414 16.82 23.65 9.53
C ASN A 414 17.32 23.96 8.11
N GLY A 415 16.82 23.25 7.10
CA GLY A 415 17.18 23.47 5.70
C GLY A 415 16.66 24.79 5.12
N ILE A 416 15.55 25.33 5.64
CA ILE A 416 14.95 26.60 5.18
C ILE A 416 15.27 27.78 6.11
N ALA A 417 15.83 27.53 7.30
CA ALA A 417 16.03 28.54 8.34
C ALA A 417 16.99 29.69 7.99
N THR A 418 17.78 29.54 6.93
CA THR A 418 18.75 30.56 6.49
C THR A 418 18.17 31.58 5.51
N GLU A 419 16.96 31.37 5.02
CA GLU A 419 16.32 32.25 4.03
C GLU A 419 15.50 33.35 4.72
N PRO A 420 15.72 34.65 4.42
CA PRO A 420 15.00 35.75 5.07
C PRO A 420 13.48 35.66 4.94
N ASP A 421 12.98 35.21 3.79
CA ASP A 421 11.55 35.05 3.51
C ASP A 421 10.91 33.86 4.26
N MET A 422 11.72 33.04 4.94
CA MET A 422 11.27 31.83 5.63
C MET A 422 11.15 31.99 7.15
N LEU A 423 11.40 33.19 7.71
CA LEU A 423 11.34 33.41 9.17
C LEU A 423 9.97 33.08 9.77
N GLU A 424 8.89 33.58 9.17
CA GLU A 424 7.50 33.30 9.59
C GLU A 424 7.13 31.81 9.46
N PRO A 425 7.35 31.14 8.30
CA PRO A 425 7.15 29.69 8.20
C PRO A 425 7.96 28.89 9.22
N VAL A 426 9.20 29.29 9.49
CA VAL A 426 10.07 28.62 10.48
C VAL A 426 9.49 28.73 11.89
N ALA A 427 8.95 29.88 12.27
CA ALA A 427 8.28 30.03 13.56
C ALA A 427 7.08 29.08 13.70
N GLY A 428 6.20 29.02 12.69
CA GLY A 428 5.05 28.10 12.72
C GLY A 428 5.46 26.61 12.73
N LEU A 429 6.57 26.25 12.08
CA LEU A 429 7.13 24.89 12.17
C LEU A 429 7.72 24.59 13.55
N ASN A 430 8.32 25.56 14.23
CA ASN A 430 8.82 25.37 15.60
C ASN A 430 7.66 25.07 16.57
N ASP A 431 6.53 25.77 16.43
CA ASP A 431 5.34 25.52 17.25
C ASP A 431 4.78 24.11 17.03
N LEU A 432 4.74 23.66 15.77
CA LEU A 432 4.33 22.30 15.42
C LEU A 432 5.27 21.25 16.05
N ILE A 433 6.58 21.44 15.91
CA ILE A 433 7.60 20.54 16.48
C ILE A 433 7.47 20.50 18.01
N ALA A 434 7.23 21.64 18.66
CA ALA A 434 7.02 21.72 20.10
C ALA A 434 5.77 20.94 20.54
N GLY A 435 4.65 21.09 19.82
CA GLY A 435 3.42 20.34 20.07
C GLY A 435 3.60 18.83 19.96
N LEU A 436 4.23 18.36 18.88
CA LEU A 436 4.54 16.94 18.69
C LEU A 436 5.53 16.41 19.75
N THR A 437 6.45 17.25 20.21
CA THR A 437 7.39 16.89 21.27
C THR A 437 6.68 16.72 22.61
N ALA A 438 5.72 17.59 22.93
CA ALA A 438 4.88 17.45 24.12
C ALA A 438 4.02 16.17 24.05
N GLU A 439 3.42 15.88 22.89
CA GLU A 439 2.67 14.64 22.68
C GLU A 439 3.58 13.40 22.83
N LYS A 440 4.79 13.43 22.28
CA LYS A 440 5.77 12.33 22.41
C LYS A 440 6.12 12.09 23.88
N THR A 441 6.27 13.14 24.68
CA THR A 441 6.49 13.04 26.13
C THR A 441 5.30 12.40 26.84
N SER A 442 4.07 12.81 26.51
CA SER A 442 2.87 12.17 27.06
C SER A 442 2.78 10.67 26.70
N VAL A 443 3.08 10.30 25.45
CA VAL A 443 3.13 8.88 25.04
C VAL A 443 4.26 8.13 25.76
N ARG A 444 5.38 8.79 26.06
CA ARG A 444 6.47 8.22 26.85
C ARG A 444 5.98 7.85 28.25
N ASP A 445 5.27 8.76 28.91
CA ASP A 445 4.69 8.53 30.24
C ASP A 445 3.69 7.37 30.20
N ASP A 446 2.80 7.35 29.21
CA ASP A 446 1.89 6.22 28.96
C ASP A 446 2.66 4.90 28.87
N ILE A 447 3.78 4.85 28.13
CA ILE A 447 4.59 3.62 27.99
C ILE A 447 5.17 3.18 29.33
N LEU A 448 5.67 4.10 30.16
CA LEU A 448 6.24 3.80 31.47
C LEU A 448 5.20 3.19 32.40
N THR A 449 3.95 3.69 32.36
CA THR A 449 2.84 3.12 33.17
C THR A 449 2.47 1.69 32.76
N LEU A 450 2.80 1.24 31.54
CA LEU A 450 2.46 -0.11 31.08
C LEU A 450 3.26 -1.21 31.80
N GLY A 451 4.42 -0.93 32.39
CA GLY A 451 5.23 -1.95 33.07
C GLY A 451 5.78 -3.07 32.16
N GLY A 452 6.23 -4.17 32.75
CA GLY A 452 6.60 -5.40 32.05
C GLY A 452 5.40 -6.20 31.50
N ILE A 453 5.65 -7.16 30.60
CA ILE A 453 4.59 -7.93 29.89
C ILE A 453 3.71 -8.76 30.85
N ASP A 454 4.21 -9.07 32.05
CA ASP A 454 3.52 -9.89 33.08
C ASP A 454 2.88 -9.05 34.21
N GLY A 455 2.83 -7.72 34.07
CA GLY A 455 2.12 -6.84 35.01
C GLY A 455 2.94 -6.27 36.16
N HIS A 456 4.28 -6.43 36.16
CA HIS A 456 5.15 -5.73 37.11
C HIS A 456 5.31 -4.26 36.66
N PRO A 457 4.95 -3.26 37.49
CA PRO A 457 5.16 -1.85 37.17
C PRO A 457 6.67 -1.51 37.05
N VAL A 458 6.99 -0.50 36.23
CA VAL A 458 8.29 0.19 36.32
C VAL A 458 8.20 1.08 37.55
N LEU A 459 9.00 0.78 38.58
CA LEU A 459 9.09 1.58 39.80
C LEU A 459 9.97 2.80 39.57
#